data_AF-A0A9Q5WAH7-F1
#
_entry.id   AF-A0A9Q5WAH7-F1
#
_cell.length_a   1.000
_cell.length_b   1.000
_cell.length_c   1.000
_cell.angle_alpha   90.00
_cell.angle_beta   90.00
_cell.angle_gamma   90.00
#
_symmetry.space_group_name_H-M   'P 1'
#
loop_
_entity.id
_entity.type
_entity.pdbx_description
1 polymer ?
#
loop_
_entity_poly.entity_id
_entity_poly.type
_entity_poly.pdbx_seq_one_letter_code
_entity_poly.pdbx_strand_id
1 'polypeptide(L)'
;MEVKRNPTRPSRIATLEIRYQTVTIQPPQNRAKKEQLTPITLQAILVAEVDPPTEVEPISWLLLTTLEITSLEDVKTYVQWYCYRWLIERYHYVLKSGCGIEKLQLETAQRLEMALATYSIVAWRLLWLTYLARCSPDASCEQVLETHEWQILYATIHHQLYPHTSPPTLAEVVNWIARLGGFLGRKGDGSPGVKVLWRGLSRLHDLVQGWLICQSLVVN
;
A
#
# COMPACT_ATOMS: atom_id res chain seq x y z
N MET A 1 6.63 18.36 -1.71
CA MET A 1 6.05 17.00 -1.80
C MET A 1 7.09 16.05 -2.40
N GLU A 2 7.29 14.88 -1.83
CA GLU A 2 8.18 13.85 -2.44
C GLU A 2 7.44 13.12 -3.57
N VAL A 3 8.02 13.15 -4.76
CA VAL A 3 7.55 12.42 -5.94
C VAL A 3 8.39 11.17 -6.09
N LYS A 4 7.77 10.00 -5.99
CA LYS A 4 8.48 8.72 -6.10
C LYS A 4 9.00 8.49 -7.51
N ARG A 5 10.11 7.75 -7.60
CA ARG A 5 10.67 7.28 -8.87
C ARG A 5 9.65 6.44 -9.64
N ASN A 6 9.70 6.49 -10.96
CA ASN A 6 9.05 5.55 -11.86
C ASN A 6 10.08 5.09 -12.92
N PRO A 7 9.73 4.21 -13.88
CA PRO A 7 10.69 3.73 -14.89
C PRO A 7 11.31 4.82 -15.78
N THR A 8 10.67 5.98 -15.91
CA THR A 8 11.08 7.06 -16.82
C THR A 8 11.62 8.30 -16.11
N ARG A 9 11.50 8.38 -14.77
CA ARG A 9 11.83 9.56 -13.98
C ARG A 9 12.36 9.19 -12.59
N PRO A 10 13.47 9.79 -12.13
CA PRO A 10 13.96 9.61 -10.76
C PRO A 10 13.00 10.21 -9.73
N SER A 11 13.18 9.83 -8.46
CA SER A 11 12.48 10.52 -7.36
C SER A 11 12.98 11.95 -7.24
N ARG A 12 12.09 12.87 -6.85
CA ARG A 12 12.42 14.29 -6.69
C ARG A 12 11.52 14.96 -5.67
N ILE A 13 11.94 16.12 -5.17
CA ILE A 13 11.09 16.99 -4.36
C ILE A 13 10.41 17.99 -5.29
N ALA A 14 9.08 18.04 -5.27
CA ALA A 14 8.28 19.04 -5.97
C ALA A 14 7.83 20.13 -5.00
N THR A 15 8.07 21.39 -5.36
CA THR A 15 7.47 22.54 -4.69
C THR A 15 6.09 22.79 -5.29
N LEU A 16 5.07 22.86 -4.45
CA LEU A 16 3.68 23.00 -4.90
C LEU A 16 3.12 24.33 -4.39
N GLU A 17 2.51 25.08 -5.30
CA GLU A 17 1.61 26.17 -4.97
C GLU A 17 0.20 25.60 -4.82
N ILE A 18 -0.52 26.05 -3.80
CA ILE A 18 -1.87 25.61 -3.49
C ILE A 18 -2.77 26.83 -3.43
N ARG A 19 -3.84 26.81 -4.21
CA ARG A 19 -4.92 27.82 -4.22
C ARG A 19 -6.23 27.11 -3.95
N TYR A 20 -7.13 27.71 -3.18
CA TYR A 20 -8.42 27.09 -2.87
C TYR A 20 -9.53 28.14 -2.76
N GLN A 21 -10.75 27.72 -3.10
CA GLN A 21 -11.93 28.58 -3.06
C GLN A 21 -13.22 27.76 -2.97
N THR A 22 -14.21 28.27 -2.24
CA THR A 22 -15.59 27.76 -2.28
C THR A 22 -16.22 28.08 -3.64
N VAL A 23 -16.72 27.08 -4.33
CA VAL A 23 -17.38 27.21 -5.63
C VAL A 23 -18.77 26.58 -5.60
N THR A 24 -19.70 27.13 -6.38
CA THR A 24 -21.04 26.56 -6.57
C THR A 24 -21.17 26.09 -8.02
N ILE A 25 -21.24 24.78 -8.22
CA ILE A 25 -21.42 24.17 -9.53
C ILE A 25 -22.91 24.19 -9.88
N GLN A 26 -23.22 24.82 -11.02
CA GLN A 26 -24.57 24.90 -11.55
C GLN A 26 -24.95 23.63 -12.32
N PRO A 27 -26.23 23.20 -12.30
CA PRO A 27 -26.70 22.12 -13.14
C PRO A 27 -26.43 22.39 -14.64
N PRO A 28 -26.04 21.38 -15.44
CA PRO A 28 -25.79 21.56 -16.87
C PRO A 28 -27.02 22.13 -17.59
N GLN A 29 -26.82 23.10 -18.47
CA GLN A 29 -27.92 23.80 -19.13
C GLN A 29 -28.79 22.89 -20.01
N ASN A 30 -28.18 21.89 -20.67
CA ASN A 30 -28.83 21.03 -21.66
C ASN A 30 -29.27 19.66 -21.12
N ARG A 31 -29.36 19.49 -19.79
CA ARG A 31 -29.76 18.21 -19.19
C ARG A 31 -31.28 18.16 -19.05
N ALA A 32 -31.90 17.05 -19.48
CA ALA A 32 -33.32 16.81 -19.26
C ALA A 32 -33.66 16.87 -17.76
N LYS A 33 -34.82 17.47 -17.42
CA LYS A 33 -35.29 17.69 -16.04
C LYS A 33 -34.36 18.59 -15.20
N LYS A 34 -33.76 19.62 -15.82
CA LYS A 34 -32.89 20.59 -15.13
C LYS A 34 -33.59 21.26 -13.94
N GLU A 35 -34.91 21.49 -14.00
CA GLU A 35 -35.63 22.12 -12.89
C GLU A 35 -35.61 21.27 -11.60
N GLN A 36 -35.31 19.97 -11.70
CA GLN A 36 -35.20 19.04 -10.57
C GLN A 36 -33.79 18.99 -9.97
N LEU A 37 -32.82 19.67 -10.56
CA LEU A 37 -31.42 19.66 -10.13
C LEU A 37 -31.09 20.95 -9.39
N THR A 38 -30.45 20.82 -8.22
CA THR A 38 -30.00 21.96 -7.41
C THR A 38 -28.51 22.22 -7.61
N PRO A 39 -28.07 23.49 -7.52
CA PRO A 39 -26.65 23.82 -7.49
C PRO A 39 -25.95 23.15 -6.30
N ILE A 40 -24.71 22.71 -6.50
CA ILE A 40 -23.91 22.05 -5.46
C ILE A 40 -22.74 22.95 -5.09
N THR A 41 -22.68 23.34 -3.82
CA THR A 41 -21.55 24.09 -3.26
C THR A 41 -20.50 23.13 -2.71
N LEU A 42 -19.25 23.38 -3.05
CA LEU A 42 -18.11 22.52 -2.76
C LEU A 42 -16.82 23.35 -2.74
N GLN A 43 -15.75 22.75 -2.25
CA GLN A 43 -14.43 23.36 -2.20
C GLN A 43 -13.61 22.93 -3.42
N ALA A 44 -13.03 23.89 -4.13
CA ALA A 44 -12.07 23.64 -5.19
C ALA A 44 -10.66 23.95 -4.69
N ILE A 45 -9.73 23.02 -4.91
CA ILE A 45 -8.31 23.16 -4.56
C ILE A 45 -7.49 22.94 -5.82
N LEU A 46 -6.80 23.97 -6.28
CA LEU A 46 -5.82 23.90 -7.35
C LEU A 46 -4.42 23.72 -6.75
N VAL A 47 -3.76 22.64 -7.15
CA VAL A 47 -2.38 22.31 -6.77
C VAL A 47 -1.54 22.34 -8.03
N ALA A 48 -0.56 23.24 -8.09
CA ALA A 48 0.31 23.40 -9.25
C ALA A 48 1.79 23.34 -8.83
N GLU A 49 2.60 22.64 -9.61
CA GLU A 49 4.04 22.59 -9.40
C GLU A 49 4.71 23.89 -9.82
N VAL A 50 5.54 24.41 -8.93
CA VAL A 50 6.37 25.60 -9.16
C VAL A 50 7.72 25.16 -9.70
N ASP A 51 8.17 25.83 -10.78
CA ASP A 51 9.46 25.58 -11.43
C ASP A 51 9.75 24.09 -11.70
N PRO A 52 8.87 23.40 -12.46
CA PRO A 52 9.06 21.98 -12.77
C PRO A 52 10.35 21.76 -13.58
N PRO A 53 11.05 20.63 -13.40
CA PRO A 53 12.22 20.31 -14.21
C PRO A 53 11.89 20.30 -15.70
N THR A 54 12.81 20.83 -16.51
CA THR A 54 12.74 20.75 -17.97
C THR A 54 12.60 19.27 -18.36
N GLU A 55 11.57 18.92 -19.14
CA GLU A 55 11.21 17.54 -19.56
C GLU A 55 10.34 16.70 -18.60
N VAL A 56 9.87 17.27 -17.49
CA VAL A 56 8.89 16.59 -16.64
C VAL A 56 7.52 17.26 -16.75
N GLU A 57 6.48 16.48 -17.04
CA GLU A 57 5.11 16.97 -16.96
C GLU A 57 4.82 17.47 -15.53
N PRO A 58 4.44 18.76 -15.36
CA PRO A 58 4.24 19.35 -14.05
C PRO A 58 3.04 18.74 -13.34
N ILE A 59 3.12 18.69 -12.02
CA ILE A 59 1.96 18.33 -11.22
C ILE A 59 0.94 19.46 -11.31
N SER A 60 -0.24 19.16 -11.83
CA SER A 60 -1.38 20.08 -11.90
C SER A 60 -2.66 19.32 -11.57
N TRP A 61 -3.19 19.54 -10.38
CA TRP A 61 -4.40 18.88 -9.89
C TRP A 61 -5.46 19.92 -9.53
N LEU A 62 -6.66 19.77 -10.08
CA LEU A 62 -7.85 20.44 -9.58
C LEU A 62 -8.67 19.42 -8.79
N LEU A 63 -8.67 19.56 -7.48
CA LEU A 63 -9.39 18.69 -6.55
C LEU A 63 -10.70 19.35 -6.13
N LEU A 64 -11.78 18.58 -6.17
CA LEU A 64 -13.08 19.00 -5.67
C LEU A 64 -13.41 18.18 -4.43
N THR A 65 -13.82 18.83 -3.35
CA THR A 65 -14.16 18.16 -2.10
C THR A 65 -15.39 18.78 -1.44
N THR A 66 -16.18 17.94 -0.77
CA THR A 66 -17.30 18.36 0.08
C THR A 66 -16.86 18.67 1.52
N LEU A 67 -15.59 18.45 1.84
CA LEU A 67 -15.02 18.74 3.14
C LEU A 67 -14.84 20.25 3.33
N GLU A 68 -15.10 20.73 4.53
CA GLU A 68 -14.97 22.15 4.87
C GLU A 68 -13.51 22.57 4.95
N ILE A 69 -13.16 23.74 4.41
CA ILE A 69 -11.82 24.33 4.57
C ILE A 69 -11.92 25.48 5.54
N THR A 70 -11.37 25.29 6.74
CA THR A 70 -11.29 26.31 7.79
C THR A 70 -9.89 26.89 7.93
N SER A 71 -8.88 26.16 7.47
CA SER A 71 -7.48 26.53 7.58
C SER A 71 -6.64 26.03 6.40
N LEU A 72 -5.42 26.56 6.26
CA LEU A 72 -4.44 26.05 5.29
C LEU A 72 -4.04 24.58 5.59
N GLU A 73 -4.10 24.15 6.85
CA GLU A 73 -3.74 22.78 7.22
C GLU A 73 -4.78 21.76 6.77
N ASP A 74 -6.06 22.14 6.69
CA ASP A 74 -7.10 21.30 6.08
C ASP A 74 -6.76 21.01 4.62
N VAL A 75 -6.37 22.05 3.88
CA VAL A 75 -6.01 21.93 2.46
C VAL A 75 -4.79 21.04 2.27
N LYS A 76 -3.74 21.23 3.07
CA LYS A 76 -2.54 20.36 3.05
C LYS A 76 -2.91 18.92 3.33
N THR A 77 -3.80 18.68 4.30
CA THR A 77 -4.30 17.35 4.64
C THR A 77 -5.06 16.72 3.47
N TYR A 78 -5.93 17.45 2.79
CA TYR A 78 -6.70 16.93 1.65
C TYR A 78 -5.81 16.62 0.45
N VAL A 79 -4.80 17.46 0.18
CA VAL A 79 -3.79 17.18 -0.83
C VAL A 79 -2.98 15.93 -0.46
N GLN A 80 -2.59 15.78 0.81
CA GLN A 80 -1.91 14.57 1.29
C GLN A 80 -2.79 13.32 1.14
N TRP A 81 -4.08 13.39 1.44
CA TRP A 81 -5.01 12.29 1.22
C TRP A 81 -5.13 11.93 -0.26
N TYR A 82 -5.17 12.93 -1.14
CA TYR A 82 -5.19 12.67 -2.58
C TYR A 82 -3.91 11.96 -3.05
N CYS A 83 -2.75 12.23 -2.44
CA CYS A 83 -1.52 11.47 -2.72
C CYS A 83 -1.65 9.97 -2.39
N TYR A 84 -2.53 9.60 -1.46
CA TYR A 84 -2.82 8.20 -1.14
C TYR A 84 -3.72 7.50 -2.17
N ARG A 85 -4.29 8.23 -3.14
CA ARG A 85 -5.14 7.63 -4.19
C ARG A 85 -4.45 6.49 -4.93
N TRP A 86 -3.14 6.58 -5.15
CA TRP A 86 -2.33 5.53 -5.81
C TRP A 86 -2.25 4.22 -5.03
N LEU A 87 -2.62 4.18 -3.74
CA LEU A 87 -2.64 2.94 -2.96
C LEU A 87 -3.60 1.90 -3.56
N ILE A 88 -4.71 2.32 -4.17
CA ILE A 88 -5.65 1.40 -4.81
C ILE A 88 -5.02 0.69 -6.01
N GLU A 89 -4.12 1.34 -6.74
CA GLU A 89 -3.41 0.71 -7.85
C GLU A 89 -2.43 -0.34 -7.35
N ARG A 90 -1.82 -0.12 -6.18
CA ARG A 90 -1.01 -1.14 -5.51
C ARG A 90 -1.86 -2.33 -5.09
N TYR A 91 -3.10 -2.11 -4.66
CA TYR A 91 -4.04 -3.18 -4.35
C TYR A 91 -4.40 -4.01 -5.60
N HIS A 92 -4.75 -3.35 -6.71
CA HIS A 92 -4.98 -4.03 -7.99
C HIS A 92 -3.75 -4.77 -8.50
N TYR A 93 -2.55 -4.19 -8.34
CA TYR A 93 -1.31 -4.86 -8.70
C TYR A 93 -1.12 -6.16 -7.90
N VAL A 94 -1.41 -6.17 -6.60
CA VAL A 94 -1.32 -7.38 -5.78
C VAL A 94 -2.32 -8.43 -6.23
N LEU A 95 -3.58 -8.06 -6.47
CA LEU A 95 -4.60 -9.00 -6.97
C LEU A 95 -4.21 -9.63 -8.32
N LYS A 96 -3.77 -8.80 -9.28
CA LYS A 96 -3.47 -9.25 -10.64
C LYS A 96 -2.14 -9.98 -10.73
N SER A 97 -1.05 -9.34 -10.27
CA SER A 97 0.31 -9.85 -10.44
C SER A 97 0.79 -10.73 -9.29
N GLY A 98 0.28 -10.53 -8.08
CA GLY A 98 0.61 -11.34 -6.90
C GLY A 98 -0.27 -12.59 -6.83
N CYS A 99 -1.57 -12.40 -6.60
CA CYS A 99 -2.55 -13.48 -6.48
C CYS A 99 -2.84 -14.17 -7.83
N GLY A 100 -2.55 -13.52 -8.96
CA GLY A 100 -2.76 -14.12 -10.27
C GLY A 100 -4.22 -14.28 -10.64
N ILE A 101 -5.11 -13.41 -10.15
CA ILE A 101 -6.56 -13.59 -10.29
C ILE A 101 -7.02 -13.69 -11.75
N GLU A 102 -6.37 -12.97 -12.67
CA GLU A 102 -6.65 -12.98 -14.11
C GLU A 102 -6.19 -14.28 -14.81
N LYS A 103 -5.46 -15.15 -14.10
CA LYS A 103 -5.01 -16.46 -14.59
C LYS A 103 -5.94 -17.60 -14.21
N LEU A 104 -6.90 -17.36 -13.31
CA LEU A 104 -7.85 -18.37 -12.86
C LEU A 104 -8.74 -18.81 -14.03
N GLN A 105 -8.91 -20.12 -14.19
CA GLN A 105 -9.76 -20.73 -15.22
C GLN A 105 -11.09 -21.19 -14.59
N LEU A 106 -11.78 -20.28 -13.89
CA LEU A 106 -13.07 -20.57 -13.26
C LEU A 106 -14.21 -20.34 -14.27
N GLU A 107 -15.08 -21.33 -14.42
CA GLU A 107 -16.06 -21.39 -15.50
C GLU A 107 -17.33 -20.56 -15.27
N THR A 108 -17.56 -20.05 -14.06
CA THR A 108 -18.78 -19.29 -13.73
C THR A 108 -18.47 -17.98 -13.04
N ALA A 109 -19.32 -16.97 -13.27
CA ALA A 109 -19.22 -15.66 -12.63
C ALA A 109 -19.22 -15.78 -11.09
N GLN A 110 -20.10 -16.61 -10.53
CA GLN A 110 -20.15 -16.84 -9.08
C GLN A 110 -18.84 -17.40 -8.51
N ARG A 111 -18.19 -18.34 -9.22
CA ARG A 111 -16.88 -18.87 -8.78
C ARG A 111 -15.79 -17.80 -8.82
N LEU A 112 -15.80 -16.94 -9.85
CA LEU A 112 -14.89 -15.80 -9.95
C LEU A 112 -15.11 -14.78 -8.82
N GLU A 113 -16.36 -14.47 -8.47
CA GLU A 113 -16.71 -13.59 -7.36
C GLU A 113 -16.22 -14.13 -6.01
N MET A 114 -16.40 -15.43 -5.76
CA MET A 114 -15.90 -16.07 -4.54
C MET A 114 -14.36 -16.02 -4.47
N ALA A 115 -13.68 -16.34 -5.57
CA ALA A 115 -12.22 -16.23 -5.63
C ALA A 115 -11.76 -14.79 -5.39
N LEU A 116 -12.41 -13.82 -6.04
CA LEU A 116 -12.12 -12.40 -5.85
C LEU A 116 -12.29 -11.97 -4.39
N ALA A 117 -13.35 -12.41 -3.70
CA ALA A 117 -13.56 -12.11 -2.29
C ALA A 117 -12.40 -12.63 -1.42
N THR A 118 -11.98 -13.89 -1.61
CA THR A 118 -10.85 -14.46 -0.87
C THR A 118 -9.54 -13.74 -1.17
N TYR A 119 -9.21 -13.53 -2.45
CA TYR A 119 -7.97 -12.85 -2.84
C TYR A 119 -7.94 -11.38 -2.43
N SER A 120 -9.10 -10.73 -2.29
CA SER A 120 -9.21 -9.36 -1.80
C SER A 120 -8.71 -9.23 -0.37
N ILE A 121 -9.07 -10.16 0.51
CA ILE A 121 -8.59 -10.20 1.91
C ILE A 121 -7.07 -10.42 1.94
N VAL A 122 -6.58 -11.35 1.14
CA VAL A 122 -5.15 -11.66 1.03
C VAL A 122 -4.36 -10.44 0.52
N ALA A 123 -4.85 -9.77 -0.52
CA ALA A 123 -4.21 -8.58 -1.09
C ALA A 123 -4.20 -7.41 -0.10
N TRP A 124 -5.31 -7.20 0.62
CA TRP A 124 -5.40 -6.23 1.69
C TRP A 124 -4.40 -6.54 2.81
N ARG A 125 -4.34 -7.78 3.29
CA ARG A 125 -3.45 -8.18 4.40
C ARG A 125 -1.97 -7.96 4.07
N LEU A 126 -1.57 -8.21 2.83
CA LEU A 126 -0.21 -7.93 2.35
C LEU A 126 0.09 -6.42 2.35
N LEU A 127 -0.84 -5.60 1.85
CA LEU A 127 -0.67 -4.15 1.86
C LEU A 127 -0.68 -3.59 3.28
N TRP A 128 -1.58 -4.07 4.13
CA TRP A 128 -1.65 -3.73 5.53
C TRP A 128 -0.31 -3.97 6.23
N LEU A 129 0.27 -5.18 6.11
CA LEU A 129 1.60 -5.48 6.66
C LEU A 129 2.67 -4.52 6.10
N THR A 130 2.64 -4.28 4.78
CA THR A 130 3.60 -3.40 4.10
C THR A 130 3.56 -1.98 4.66
N TYR A 131 2.38 -1.43 4.93
CA TYR A 131 2.24 -0.06 5.42
C TYR A 131 2.35 0.03 6.94
N LEU A 132 1.89 -0.97 7.69
CA LEU A 132 2.06 -1.03 9.14
C LEU A 132 3.54 -0.94 9.52
N ALA A 133 4.41 -1.70 8.87
CA ALA A 133 5.85 -1.62 9.12
C ALA A 133 6.51 -0.31 8.67
N ARG A 134 5.86 0.48 7.81
CA ARG A 134 6.35 1.80 7.40
C ARG A 134 5.87 2.90 8.35
N CYS A 135 4.65 2.79 8.86
CA CYS A 135 4.05 3.77 9.77
C CYS A 135 4.49 3.55 11.22
N SER A 136 4.72 2.29 11.60
CA SER A 136 5.06 1.87 12.96
C SER A 136 6.25 0.90 12.94
N PRO A 137 7.42 1.30 12.43
CA PRO A 137 8.56 0.39 12.24
C PRO A 137 9.04 -0.27 13.53
N ASP A 138 8.97 0.46 14.65
CA ASP A 138 9.49 0.02 15.95
C ASP A 138 8.48 -0.80 16.78
N ALA A 139 7.25 -0.99 16.27
CA ALA A 139 6.26 -1.81 16.96
C ALA A 139 6.68 -3.30 16.95
N SER A 140 6.20 -4.06 17.94
CA SER A 140 6.48 -5.50 18.03
C SER A 140 5.93 -6.26 16.81
N CYS A 141 6.72 -7.20 16.29
CA CYS A 141 6.27 -8.10 15.22
C CYS A 141 5.10 -9.01 15.63
N GLU A 142 4.83 -9.17 16.92
CA GLU A 142 3.76 -10.03 17.43
C GLU A 142 2.35 -9.53 17.08
N GLN A 143 2.24 -8.28 16.61
CA GLN A 143 1.01 -7.78 16.00
C GLN A 143 0.66 -8.49 14.69
N VAL A 144 1.63 -9.12 14.04
CA VAL A 144 1.48 -9.67 12.68
C VAL A 144 1.90 -11.13 12.52
N LEU A 145 2.79 -11.62 13.38
CA LEU A 145 3.34 -12.98 13.38
C LEU A 145 3.26 -13.58 14.78
N GLU A 146 2.96 -14.87 14.88
CA GLU A 146 3.06 -15.61 16.12
C GLU A 146 4.53 -15.84 16.52
N THR A 147 4.76 -16.16 17.80
CA THR A 147 6.10 -16.40 18.36
C THR A 147 6.93 -17.38 17.54
N HIS A 148 6.34 -18.52 17.18
CA HIS A 148 7.05 -19.54 16.40
C HIS A 148 7.35 -19.07 14.97
N GLU A 149 6.46 -18.30 14.34
CA GLU A 149 6.64 -17.83 12.96
C GLU A 149 7.84 -16.89 12.84
N TRP A 150 7.96 -15.90 13.72
CA TRP A 150 9.10 -14.97 13.65
C TRP A 150 10.41 -15.62 14.13
N GLN A 151 10.35 -16.61 15.03
CA GLN A 151 11.53 -17.40 15.42
C GLN A 151 12.04 -18.26 14.25
N ILE A 152 11.15 -18.95 13.54
CA ILE A 152 11.47 -19.74 12.34
C ILE A 152 12.04 -18.83 11.24
N LEU A 153 11.43 -17.66 11.04
CA LEU A 153 11.90 -16.66 10.10
C LEU A 153 13.34 -16.23 10.41
N TYR A 154 13.62 -15.89 11.67
CA TYR A 154 14.97 -15.52 12.09
C TYR A 154 15.96 -16.66 11.88
N ALA A 155 15.62 -17.88 12.32
CA ALA A 155 16.48 -19.05 12.17
C ALA A 155 16.80 -19.36 10.71
N THR A 156 15.85 -19.14 9.82
CA THR A 156 16.04 -19.30 8.38
C THR A 156 16.99 -18.25 7.79
N ILE A 157 16.86 -17.00 8.22
CA ILE A 157 17.63 -15.86 7.68
C ILE A 157 19.04 -15.77 8.24
N HIS A 158 19.22 -16.14 9.51
CA HIS A 158 20.47 -16.01 10.25
C HIS A 158 21.19 -17.33 10.50
N HIS A 159 20.57 -18.47 10.14
CA HIS A 159 21.11 -19.81 10.37
C HIS A 159 21.44 -20.13 11.84
N GLN A 160 20.69 -19.52 12.76
CA GLN A 160 20.86 -19.69 14.21
C GLN A 160 19.52 -19.45 14.93
N LEU A 161 19.31 -20.06 16.10
CA LEU A 161 18.10 -19.83 16.88
C LEU A 161 18.02 -18.37 17.35
N TYR A 162 16.80 -17.84 17.45
CA TYR A 162 16.60 -16.50 17.97
C TYR A 162 17.11 -16.44 19.42
N PRO A 163 17.89 -15.40 19.79
CA PRO A 163 18.36 -15.25 21.16
C PRO A 163 17.17 -15.12 22.13
N HIS A 164 17.33 -15.52 23.39
CA HIS A 164 16.27 -15.38 24.41
C HIS A 164 16.08 -13.92 24.85
N THR A 165 15.66 -13.06 23.92
CA THR A 165 15.45 -11.62 24.08
C THR A 165 14.01 -11.24 23.73
N SER A 166 13.70 -9.95 23.79
CA SER A 166 12.41 -9.42 23.35
C SER A 166 12.13 -9.72 21.87
N PRO A 167 10.85 -9.75 21.46
CA PRO A 167 10.45 -9.90 20.06
C PRO A 167 11.10 -8.83 19.17
N PRO A 168 11.40 -9.16 17.91
CA PRO A 168 11.93 -8.19 16.95
C PRO A 168 10.87 -7.15 16.55
N THR A 169 11.35 -6.06 15.96
CA THR A 169 10.50 -4.99 15.44
C THR A 169 9.82 -5.38 14.13
N LEU A 170 8.73 -4.70 13.78
CA LEU A 170 8.07 -4.84 12.48
C LEU A 170 9.01 -4.57 11.31
N ALA A 171 9.86 -3.54 11.42
CA ALA A 171 10.82 -3.21 10.38
C ALA A 171 11.81 -4.36 10.12
N GLU A 172 12.29 -5.02 11.17
CA GLU A 172 13.21 -6.16 11.07
C GLU A 172 12.52 -7.35 10.39
N VAL A 173 11.37 -7.80 10.90
CA VAL A 173 10.69 -8.98 10.35
C VAL A 173 10.22 -8.76 8.91
N VAL A 174 9.76 -7.56 8.56
CA VAL A 174 9.35 -7.25 7.18
C VAL A 174 10.55 -7.27 6.23
N ASN A 175 11.72 -6.83 6.67
CA ASN A 175 12.96 -6.98 5.88
C ASN A 175 13.37 -8.44 5.74
N TRP A 176 13.27 -9.25 6.81
CA TRP A 176 13.57 -10.69 6.76
C TRP A 176 12.62 -11.45 5.85
N ILE A 177 11.31 -11.19 5.93
CA ILE A 177 10.30 -11.72 5.00
C ILE A 177 10.70 -11.33 3.57
N ALA A 178 11.00 -10.06 3.33
CA ALA A 178 11.39 -9.61 2.00
C ALA A 178 12.65 -10.33 1.49
N ARG A 179 13.63 -10.59 2.36
CA ARG A 179 14.85 -11.35 2.03
C ARG A 179 14.54 -12.77 1.59
N LEU A 180 13.61 -13.47 2.25
CA LEU A 180 13.10 -14.77 1.76
C LEU A 180 12.50 -14.66 0.35
N GLY A 181 11.89 -13.52 0.04
CA GLY A 181 11.33 -13.21 -1.28
C GLY A 181 12.33 -12.69 -2.32
N GLY A 182 13.62 -12.62 -2.00
CA GLY A 182 14.70 -12.17 -2.88
C GLY A 182 15.04 -10.69 -2.79
N PHE A 183 14.61 -9.99 -1.74
CA PHE A 183 15.07 -8.62 -1.46
C PHE A 183 16.50 -8.64 -0.91
N LEU A 184 17.39 -7.87 -1.52
CA LEU A 184 18.81 -7.85 -1.12
C LEU A 184 19.07 -6.97 0.10
N GLY A 185 18.25 -5.92 0.31
CA GLY A 185 18.36 -5.04 1.49
C GLY A 185 19.69 -4.27 1.54
N ARG A 186 20.21 -3.84 0.39
CA ARG A 186 21.46 -3.06 0.34
C ARG A 186 21.22 -1.64 0.85
N LYS A 187 22.30 -0.99 1.30
CA LYS A 187 22.25 0.41 1.70
C LYS A 187 21.73 1.26 0.53
N GLY A 188 20.56 1.90 0.72
CA GLY A 188 19.90 2.73 -0.29
C GLY A 188 18.79 2.05 -1.09
N ASP A 189 18.53 0.74 -0.93
CA ASP A 189 17.44 0.04 -1.64
C ASP A 189 16.04 0.54 -1.20
N GLY A 190 15.96 1.19 -0.04
CA GLY A 190 14.71 1.67 0.55
C GLY A 190 13.89 0.53 1.16
N SER A 191 12.59 0.77 1.38
CA SER A 191 11.70 -0.24 1.94
C SER A 191 11.31 -1.31 0.92
N PRO A 192 11.11 -2.58 1.34
CA PRO A 192 10.71 -3.65 0.44
C PRO A 192 9.36 -3.38 -0.22
N GLY A 193 9.22 -3.86 -1.46
CA GLY A 193 7.98 -3.79 -2.24
C GLY A 193 7.08 -5.00 -2.03
N VAL A 194 5.79 -4.86 -2.34
CA VAL A 194 4.79 -5.92 -2.15
C VAL A 194 5.13 -7.25 -2.85
N LYS A 195 5.88 -7.21 -3.96
CA LYS A 195 6.25 -8.41 -4.72
C LYS A 195 7.20 -9.32 -3.96
N VAL A 196 8.21 -8.73 -3.31
CA VAL A 196 9.17 -9.50 -2.50
C VAL A 196 8.54 -9.92 -1.18
N LEU A 197 7.67 -9.09 -0.60
CA LEU A 197 6.92 -9.45 0.61
C LEU A 197 5.96 -10.61 0.37
N TRP A 198 5.25 -10.61 -0.76
CA TRP A 198 4.39 -11.72 -1.17
C TRP A 198 5.14 -13.04 -1.22
N ARG A 199 6.23 -13.09 -1.99
CA ARG A 199 7.08 -14.28 -2.14
C ARG A 199 7.65 -14.74 -0.79
N GLY A 200 8.07 -13.77 0.02
CA GLY A 200 8.60 -14.00 1.36
C GLY A 200 7.59 -14.63 2.30
N LEU A 201 6.36 -14.11 2.34
CA LEU A 201 5.29 -14.65 3.16
C LEU A 201 4.88 -16.05 2.73
N SER A 202 4.75 -16.31 1.42
CA SER A 202 4.50 -17.66 0.93
C SER A 202 5.59 -18.64 1.38
N ARG A 203 6.87 -18.23 1.26
CA ARG A 203 7.99 -19.06 1.71
C ARG A 203 7.99 -19.28 3.22
N LEU A 204 7.69 -18.24 4.00
CA LEU A 204 7.59 -18.35 5.46
C LEU A 204 6.47 -19.31 5.85
N HIS A 205 5.32 -19.23 5.19
CA HIS A 205 4.20 -20.14 5.44
C HIS A 205 4.60 -21.61 5.20
N ASP A 206 5.30 -21.91 4.10
CA ASP A 206 5.81 -23.26 3.82
C ASP A 206 6.76 -23.76 4.93
N LEU A 207 7.64 -22.89 5.42
CA LEU A 207 8.60 -23.21 6.50
C LEU A 207 7.89 -23.46 7.84
N VAL A 208 6.90 -22.64 8.17
CA VAL A 208 6.06 -22.81 9.38
C VAL A 208 5.29 -24.12 9.32
N GLN A 209 4.67 -24.44 8.18
CA GLN A 209 3.98 -25.72 7.99
C GLN A 209 4.94 -26.92 8.17
N GLY A 210 6.13 -26.86 7.57
CA GLY A 210 7.15 -27.90 7.75
C GLY A 210 7.56 -28.08 9.21
N TRP A 211 7.76 -26.97 9.94
CA TRP A 211 8.10 -27.01 11.35
C TRP A 211 6.98 -27.61 12.21
N LEU A 212 5.72 -27.22 11.98
CA LEU A 212 4.56 -27.78 12.69
C LEU A 212 4.43 -29.30 12.47
N ILE A 213 4.64 -29.76 11.23
CA ILE A 213 4.67 -31.20 10.92
C ILE A 213 5.78 -31.89 11.70
N CYS A 214 7.01 -31.38 11.66
CA CYS A 214 8.13 -31.95 12.43
C CYS A 214 7.83 -31.98 13.93
N GLN A 215 7.24 -30.93 14.49
CA GLN A 215 6.88 -30.89 15.90
C GLN A 215 5.87 -31.99 16.25
N SER A 216 4.84 -32.19 15.42
CA SER A 216 3.83 -33.25 15.62
C SER A 216 4.39 -34.66 15.52
N LEU A 217 5.46 -34.87 14.76
CA LEU A 217 6.15 -36.17 14.65
C LEU A 217 7.02 -36.48 15.86
N VAL A 218 7.50 -35.46 16.57
CA VAL A 218 8.37 -35.62 17.76
C VAL A 218 7.56 -35.76 19.05
N VAL A 219 6.31 -35.29 19.06
CA VAL A 219 5.40 -35.36 20.22
C VAL A 219 4.60 -36.67 20.27
N ASN A 220 4.63 -37.47 19.20
CA ASN A 220 4.15 -38.87 19.18
C ASN A 220 5.31 -39.85 19.37
#